data_AF-A0A6G3WJ45-F1
#
_entry.id   AF-A0A6G3WJ45-F1
#
_cell.length_a   1.000
_cell.length_b   1.000
_cell.length_c   1.000
_cell.angle_alpha   90.00
_cell.angle_beta   90.00
_cell.angle_gamma   90.00
#
_symmetry.space_group_name_H-M   'P 1'
#
loop_
_entity.id
_entity.type
_entity.pdbx_description
1 polymer ?
#
loop_
_entity_poly.entity_id
_entity_poly.type
_entity_poly.pdbx_seq_one_letter_code
_entity_poly.pdbx_strand_id
1 'polypeptide(L)'
;SFTQDVDRSRVLTAGAIMAEAHTVMGTKAADGKELRTPQDVLAAAPATVPESTPIIDLFTPCSQSANPVAVTDAKGKLVGVVPSSRLLAVLGEPMTPAEAPRDTESAAADGAKKVASV
;
A
#
# COMPACT_ATOMS: atom_id res chain seq x y z
N SER A 1 6.85 -32.49 -5.19
CA SER A 1 6.26 -31.44 -6.05
C SER A 1 7.01 -30.14 -5.78
N PHE A 2 7.54 -29.46 -6.80
CA PHE A 2 8.37 -28.25 -6.63
C PHE A 2 7.64 -27.09 -5.92
N THR A 3 6.32 -27.02 -6.06
CA THR A 3 5.45 -26.04 -5.37
C THR A 3 5.26 -26.34 -3.87
N GLN A 4 5.70 -27.50 -3.40
CA GLN A 4 5.52 -27.95 -2.02
C GLN A 4 6.69 -27.55 -1.11
N ASP A 5 7.84 -27.16 -1.69
CA ASP A 5 9.09 -26.80 -1.00
C ASP A 5 9.34 -25.28 -1.00
N VAL A 6 8.31 -24.48 -1.32
CA VAL A 6 8.39 -23.02 -1.21
C VAL A 6 8.29 -22.62 0.25
N ASP A 7 9.38 -22.10 0.80
CA ASP A 7 9.40 -21.46 2.10
C ASP A 7 8.48 -20.23 2.09
N ARG A 8 7.30 -20.34 2.73
CA ARG A 8 6.30 -19.27 2.79
C ARG A 8 6.80 -18.02 3.52
N SER A 9 7.89 -18.11 4.29
CA SER A 9 8.55 -16.92 4.88
C SER A 9 9.32 -16.10 3.84
N ARG A 10 9.61 -16.68 2.66
CA ARG A 10 10.31 -16.03 1.53
C ARG A 10 9.38 -15.63 0.40
N VAL A 11 8.07 -15.91 0.53
CA VAL A 11 7.08 -15.48 -0.46
C VAL A 11 6.86 -13.99 -0.30
N LEU A 12 7.02 -13.25 -1.39
CA LEU A 12 6.70 -11.83 -1.40
C LEU A 12 5.17 -11.67 -1.34
N THR A 13 4.69 -10.93 -0.34
CA THR A 13 3.26 -10.76 -0.07
C THR A 13 2.77 -9.34 -0.35
N ALA A 14 1.44 -9.18 -0.41
CA ALA A 14 0.78 -7.90 -0.55
C ALA A 14 1.22 -6.90 0.53
N GLY A 15 1.27 -7.34 1.80
CA GLY A 15 1.70 -6.51 2.92
C GLY A 15 3.14 -6.00 2.78
N ALA A 16 4.03 -6.78 2.16
CA ALA A 16 5.43 -6.38 1.96
C ALA A 16 5.59 -5.26 0.90
N ILE A 17 4.63 -5.09 0.01
CA ILE A 17 4.73 -4.14 -1.11
C ILE A 17 3.68 -3.03 -1.10
N MET A 18 2.64 -3.16 -0.28
CA MET A 18 1.51 -2.24 -0.30
C MET A 18 1.93 -0.80 -0.02
N ALA A 19 1.24 0.12 -0.68
CA ALA A 19 1.29 1.53 -0.35
C ALA A 19 0.20 1.85 0.68
N GLU A 20 0.41 2.95 1.39
CA GLU A 20 -0.58 3.51 2.29
C GLU A 20 -1.86 3.91 1.53
N ALA A 21 -3.02 3.71 2.14
CA ALA A 21 -4.30 4.02 1.49
C ALA A 21 -4.42 5.51 1.07
N HIS A 22 -3.74 6.42 1.76
CA HIS A 22 -3.77 7.84 1.43
C HIS A 22 -3.12 8.18 0.08
N THR A 23 -2.26 7.32 -0.47
CA THR A 23 -1.56 7.59 -1.75
C THR A 23 -2.47 7.55 -2.96
N VAL A 24 -3.67 6.96 -2.82
CA VAL A 24 -4.68 6.89 -3.89
C VAL A 24 -5.89 7.78 -3.64
N MET A 25 -5.93 8.52 -2.53
CA MET A 25 -7.02 9.44 -2.22
C MET A 25 -7.03 10.61 -3.22
N GLY A 26 -8.22 11.05 -3.62
CA GLY A 26 -8.43 12.12 -4.61
C GLY A 26 -8.22 11.66 -6.07
N THR A 27 -7.82 10.41 -6.29
CA THR A 27 -7.78 9.84 -7.65
C THR A 27 -9.17 9.38 -8.09
N LYS A 28 -9.38 9.24 -9.41
CA LYS A 28 -10.60 8.67 -9.96
C LYS A 28 -10.43 7.17 -10.15
N ALA A 29 -11.41 6.41 -9.67
CA ALA A 29 -11.57 5.00 -10.02
C ALA A 29 -12.01 4.84 -11.48
N ALA A 30 -11.95 3.60 -11.98
CA ALA A 30 -12.33 3.22 -13.33
C ALA A 30 -13.79 3.56 -13.69
N ASP A 31 -14.68 3.64 -12.69
CA ASP A 31 -16.07 4.07 -12.84
C ASP A 31 -16.25 5.60 -12.85
N GLY A 32 -15.15 6.35 -12.74
CA GLY A 32 -15.12 7.81 -12.72
C GLY A 32 -15.35 8.43 -11.34
N LYS A 33 -15.65 7.63 -10.30
CA LYS A 33 -15.85 8.10 -8.93
C LYS A 33 -14.52 8.49 -8.30
N GLU A 34 -14.52 9.60 -7.56
CA GLU A 34 -13.35 10.02 -6.80
C GLU A 34 -13.23 9.22 -5.50
N LEU A 35 -12.03 8.73 -5.19
CA LEU A 35 -11.73 7.97 -3.98
C LEU A 35 -11.49 8.95 -2.82
N ARG A 36 -12.51 9.19 -1.99
CA ARG A 36 -12.41 10.14 -0.87
C ARG A 36 -12.30 9.48 0.48
N THR A 37 -12.72 8.22 0.57
CA THR A 37 -12.76 7.46 1.82
C THR A 37 -12.18 6.06 1.62
N PRO A 38 -11.75 5.39 2.72
CA PRO A 38 -11.38 3.97 2.67
C PRO A 38 -12.51 3.08 2.11
N GLN A 39 -13.76 3.45 2.36
CA GLN A 39 -14.93 2.73 1.83
C GLN A 39 -15.04 2.88 0.32
N ASP A 40 -14.69 4.04 -0.25
CA ASP A 40 -14.65 4.23 -1.70
C ASP A 40 -13.62 3.33 -2.37
N VAL A 41 -12.43 3.18 -1.74
CA VAL A 41 -11.38 2.27 -2.23
C VAL A 41 -11.87 0.84 -2.20
N LEU A 42 -12.44 0.39 -1.08
CA LEU A 42 -12.97 -0.97 -0.94
C LEU A 42 -14.07 -1.27 -1.96
N ALA A 43 -14.93 -0.29 -2.25
CA ALA A 43 -16.00 -0.43 -3.24
C ALA A 43 -15.48 -0.49 -4.68
N ALA A 44 -14.40 0.25 -4.97
CA ALA A 44 -13.81 0.32 -6.31
C ALA A 44 -12.79 -0.80 -6.59
N ALA A 45 -12.21 -1.41 -5.56
CA ALA A 45 -11.14 -2.38 -5.71
C ALA A 45 -11.60 -3.62 -6.49
N PRO A 46 -10.79 -4.12 -7.45
CA PRO A 46 -11.12 -5.33 -8.20
C PRO A 46 -11.03 -6.60 -7.33
N ALA A 47 -10.29 -6.52 -6.23
CA ALA A 47 -10.19 -7.56 -5.22
C ALA A 47 -9.82 -6.94 -3.86
N THR A 48 -10.20 -7.64 -2.80
CA THR A 48 -9.82 -7.35 -1.42
C THR A 48 -9.09 -8.56 -0.86
N VAL A 49 -7.87 -8.36 -0.36
CA VAL A 49 -6.96 -9.46 0.01
C VAL A 49 -6.31 -9.20 1.37
N PRO A 50 -5.96 -10.24 2.14
CA PRO A 50 -5.17 -10.06 3.36
C PRO A 50 -3.70 -9.70 3.06
N GLU A 51 -3.00 -9.13 4.03
CA GLU A 51 -1.57 -8.77 3.93
C GLU A 51 -0.66 -9.95 3.59
N SER A 52 -1.03 -11.17 4.00
CA SER A 52 -0.29 -12.40 3.73
C SER A 52 -0.46 -12.94 2.31
N THR A 53 -1.28 -12.30 1.47
CA THR A 53 -1.58 -12.75 0.12
C THR A 53 -0.33 -12.70 -0.75
N PRO A 54 0.09 -13.81 -1.38
CA PRO A 54 1.19 -13.81 -2.34
C PRO A 54 0.99 -12.80 -3.47
N ILE A 55 2.06 -12.11 -3.89
CA ILE A 55 1.97 -11.13 -4.99
C ILE A 55 1.47 -11.74 -6.31
N ILE A 56 1.68 -13.04 -6.51
CA ILE A 56 1.24 -13.75 -7.72
C ILE A 56 -0.29 -13.71 -7.85
N ASP A 57 -1.00 -13.72 -6.73
CA ASP A 57 -2.47 -13.72 -6.69
C ASP A 57 -3.04 -12.32 -7.00
N LEU A 58 -2.19 -11.28 -7.00
CA LEU A 58 -2.59 -9.90 -7.31
C LEU A 58 -2.58 -9.60 -8.82
N PHE A 59 -1.85 -10.37 -9.63
CA PHE A 59 -1.73 -10.09 -11.07
C PHE A 59 -3.07 -10.24 -11.80
N THR A 60 -3.85 -11.26 -11.48
CA THR A 60 -5.16 -11.48 -12.11
C THR A 60 -6.09 -10.27 -11.90
N PRO A 61 -6.38 -9.83 -10.67
CA PRO A 61 -7.24 -8.65 -10.47
C PRO A 61 -6.62 -7.36 -11.03
N CYS A 62 -5.31 -7.16 -10.93
CA CYS A 62 -4.62 -6.00 -11.51
C CYS A 62 -4.64 -5.99 -13.05
N SER A 63 -4.73 -7.14 -13.71
CA SER A 63 -4.81 -7.23 -15.17
C SER A 63 -6.19 -6.84 -15.72
N GLN A 64 -7.21 -6.93 -14.89
CA GLN A 64 -8.61 -6.72 -15.26
C GLN A 64 -9.12 -5.32 -14.91
N SER A 65 -8.35 -4.55 -14.13
CA SER A 65 -8.75 -3.22 -13.67
C SER A 65 -7.54 -2.31 -13.45
N ALA A 66 -7.74 -1.02 -13.71
CA ALA A 66 -6.78 0.02 -13.34
C ALA A 66 -6.88 0.44 -11.85
N ASN A 67 -7.93 0.00 -11.16
CA ASN A 67 -8.12 0.29 -9.74
C ASN A 67 -7.13 -0.51 -8.88
N PRO A 68 -6.64 0.06 -7.76
CA PRO A 68 -5.74 -0.63 -6.87
C PRO A 68 -6.44 -1.80 -6.17
N VAL A 69 -5.71 -2.89 -5.93
CA VAL A 69 -6.17 -3.98 -5.07
C VAL A 69 -6.17 -3.49 -3.62
N ALA A 70 -7.26 -3.73 -2.89
CA ALA A 70 -7.37 -3.36 -1.49
C ALA A 70 -6.73 -4.44 -0.60
N VAL A 71 -5.89 -4.01 0.35
CA VAL A 71 -5.28 -4.88 1.36
C VAL A 71 -5.96 -4.61 2.70
N THR A 72 -6.46 -5.67 3.33
CA THR A 72 -7.20 -5.58 4.60
C THR A 72 -6.56 -6.40 5.72
N ASP A 73 -6.79 -5.95 6.96
CA ASP A 73 -6.49 -6.76 8.14
C ASP A 73 -7.48 -7.93 8.32
N ALA A 74 -7.28 -8.73 9.37
CA ALA A 74 -8.16 -9.83 9.73
C ALA A 74 -9.61 -9.42 10.08
N LYS A 75 -9.86 -8.13 10.34
CA LYS A 75 -11.18 -7.56 10.62
C LYS A 75 -11.84 -6.96 9.37
N GLY A 76 -11.20 -7.06 8.20
CA GLY A 76 -11.67 -6.48 6.94
C GLY A 76 -11.46 -4.98 6.85
N LYS A 77 -10.67 -4.37 7.75
CA LYS A 77 -10.34 -2.95 7.69
C LYS A 77 -9.26 -2.73 6.63
N LEU A 78 -9.43 -1.71 5.79
CA LEU A 78 -8.41 -1.29 4.84
C LEU A 78 -7.13 -0.88 5.58
N VAL A 79 -6.02 -1.55 5.29
CA VAL A 79 -4.70 -1.24 5.85
C VAL A 79 -3.73 -0.75 4.77
N GLY A 80 -3.99 -1.06 3.50
CA GLY A 80 -3.16 -0.58 2.40
C GLY A 80 -3.77 -0.88 1.04
N VAL A 81 -3.04 -0.50 0.00
CA VAL A 81 -3.43 -0.68 -1.39
C VAL A 81 -2.24 -1.14 -2.23
N VAL A 82 -2.50 -1.94 -3.26
CA VAL A 82 -1.49 -2.32 -4.25
C VAL A 82 -1.94 -1.82 -5.63
N PRO A 83 -1.40 -0.67 -6.08
CA PRO A 83 -1.57 -0.21 -7.46
C PRO A 83 -0.80 -1.09 -8.45
N SER A 84 -1.31 -1.24 -9.68
CA SER A 84 -0.62 -2.02 -10.72
C SER A 84 0.79 -1.50 -11.04
N SER A 85 1.03 -0.18 -10.93
CA SER A 85 2.36 0.42 -11.08
C SER A 85 3.34 -0.03 -9.98
N ARG A 86 2.85 -0.19 -8.74
CA ARG A 86 3.65 -0.68 -7.61
C ARG A 86 4.02 -2.15 -7.81
N LEU A 87 3.07 -2.97 -8.24
CA LEU A 87 3.31 -4.38 -8.54
C LEU A 87 4.36 -4.55 -9.66
N LEU A 88 4.28 -3.74 -10.72
CA LEU A 88 5.25 -3.74 -11.81
C LEU A 88 6.64 -3.23 -11.38
N ALA A 89 6.72 -2.19 -10.54
CA ALA A 89 7.99 -1.69 -10.00
C ALA A 89 8.74 -2.79 -9.23
N VAL A 90 8.02 -3.56 -8.41
CA VAL A 90 8.58 -4.68 -7.64
C VAL A 90 9.10 -5.82 -8.52
N LEU A 91 8.53 -6.02 -9.72
CA LEU A 91 9.07 -6.99 -10.68
C LEU A 91 10.33 -6.50 -11.39
N GLY A 92 10.45 -5.18 -11.60
CA GLY A 92 11.58 -4.56 -12.29
C GLY A 92 12.81 -4.37 -11.41
N GLU A 93 12.61 -4.23 -10.09
CA GLU A 93 13.67 -4.01 -9.11
C GLU A 93 13.64 -5.11 -8.06
N PRO A 94 14.63 -6.03 -8.00
CA PRO A 94 14.70 -7.00 -6.91
C PRO A 94 14.88 -6.22 -5.59
N MET A 95 13.83 -6.19 -4.77
CA MET A 95 13.87 -5.47 -3.50
C MET A 95 15.03 -6.00 -2.65
N THR A 96 15.92 -5.10 -2.21
CA THR A 96 16.82 -5.40 -1.09
C THR A 96 15.95 -5.46 0.18
N PRO A 97 15.97 -6.57 0.94
CA PRO A 97 15.16 -6.68 2.14
C PRO A 97 15.46 -5.54 3.13
N ALA A 98 14.44 -4.73 3.40
CA ALA A 98 14.25 -3.82 4.53
C ALA A 98 15.40 -2.84 4.88
N GLU A 99 15.24 -1.58 4.46
CA GLU A 99 15.60 -0.47 5.35
C GLU A 99 14.31 -0.06 6.08
N ALA A 100 14.26 -0.35 7.38
CA ALA A 100 13.14 0.02 8.25
C ALA A 100 12.88 1.54 8.18
N PRO A 101 11.64 2.01 8.37
CA PRO A 101 11.36 3.43 8.41
C PRO A 101 12.22 4.06 9.51
N ARG A 102 13.10 4.99 9.14
CA ARG A 102 13.67 5.90 10.13
C ARG A 102 12.56 6.86 10.49
N ASP A 103 11.92 6.60 11.63
CA ASP A 103 11.19 7.61 12.38
C ASP A 103 12.14 8.79 12.59
N THR A 104 12.01 9.81 11.75
CA THR A 104 12.58 11.12 12.06
C THR A 104 11.48 11.91 12.72
N GLU A 105 11.16 11.50 13.95
CA GLU A 105 10.64 12.42 14.95
C GLU A 105 11.77 13.41 15.26
N SER A 106 11.71 14.60 14.66
CA SER A 106 12.40 15.78 15.19
C SER A 106 11.36 16.75 15.70
N ALA A 107 11.07 16.55 16.98
CA ALA A 107 10.49 17.45 17.97
C ALA A 107 10.25 18.92 17.52
N ALA A 108 8.99 19.33 17.67
CA ALA A 108 8.68 20.70 18.05
C ALA A 108 8.97 20.89 19.55
N ALA A 109 9.81 21.88 19.88
CA ALA A 109 9.63 22.84 20.97
C ALA A 109 10.94 23.62 21.19
N ASP A 110 10.95 24.94 20.95
CA ASP A 110 10.80 25.89 22.07
C ASP A 110 10.70 27.33 21.53
N GLY A 111 9.68 28.06 21.98
CA GLY A 111 9.46 29.44 21.63
C GLY A 111 10.19 30.37 22.59
N ALA A 112 10.95 31.33 22.05
CA ALA A 112 11.41 32.49 22.81
C ALA A 112 11.03 33.80 22.11
N LYS A 113 9.99 34.42 22.66
CA LYS A 113 9.57 35.81 22.44
C LYS A 113 10.71 36.77 22.80
N LYS A 114 11.11 37.66 21.89
CA LYS A 114 11.64 38.98 22.27
C LYS A 114 11.09 40.08 21.37
N VAL A 115 10.43 41.00 22.05
CA VAL A 115 9.91 42.28 21.59
C VAL A 115 11.03 43.32 21.46
N ALA A 116 10.83 44.23 20.51
CA ALA A 116 11.27 45.64 20.46
C ALA A 116 12.69 46.02 19.97
N SER A 117 12.67 47.07 19.13
CA SER A 117 13.63 48.16 18.94
C SER A 117 14.64 48.06 17.79
N VAL A 118 14.37 48.72 16.65
CA VAL A 118 14.88 50.06 16.30
C VAL A 118 14.14 50.59 15.06
#